data_AF-A0A9E1Z033-F1
#
_entry.id   AF-A0A9E1Z033-F1
#
_cell.length_a   1.000
_cell.length_b   1.000
_cell.length_c   1.000
_cell.angle_alpha   90.00
_cell.angle_beta   90.00
_cell.angle_gamma   90.00
#
_symmetry.space_group_name_H-M   'P 1'
#
loop_
_entity.id
_entity.type
_entity.pdbx_description
1 polymer ?
#
loop_
_entity_poly.entity_id
_entity_poly.type
_entity_poly.pdbx_seq_one_letter_code
_entity_poly.pdbx_strand_id
1 'polypeptide(L)'
;MNNEHTQSNTVDRRGIALMLVMIAVLVVGGMSVAYFGSRDNSIAISKNVSSASRARIAAESGLDLAVAILETNANWRNNHVNGIILSDYQLAGSNITITVLDNETSLPPTASTLEVDIKIASTVDGKTQITQATATIIPNEDEFDVDYSEYAVFAQNHISISDAASIQNWSASPSYSNTPLQVGTLSTQPMAVQFNTLRSTSNVELHAYEYASSMLSTTAVLREQFKDELPFYDPPAPPSSGKKLSLDKKDAKNDDDDTFGSQHNRTSKFNQRSSSRFNSATVMDAGTYSVEALSLQHSNTLIIKGEVILHVEDNLSLHNAAIILSEEASLTLHVGGRVNITSSYIGNENQSINSWMDPSRVTVY
;
A
#
# COMPACT_ATOMS: atom_id res chain seq x y z
N MET A 1 70.99 90.15 -52.42
CA MET A 1 70.77 89.38 -51.18
C MET A 1 69.28 89.24 -51.01
N ASN A 2 68.75 88.10 -51.49
CA ASN A 2 67.34 87.75 -51.47
C ASN A 2 67.07 86.99 -50.17
N ASN A 3 66.10 87.42 -49.38
CA ASN A 3 65.54 86.62 -48.31
C ASN A 3 64.10 86.24 -48.68
N GLU A 4 63.94 84.96 -48.97
CA GLU A 4 62.66 84.30 -49.18
C GLU A 4 61.82 84.34 -47.89
N HIS A 5 60.61 84.89 -47.97
CA HIS A 5 59.61 84.70 -46.95
C HIS A 5 58.97 83.32 -47.13
N THR A 6 59.41 82.36 -46.33
CA THR A 6 58.71 81.08 -46.15
C THR A 6 57.48 81.32 -45.27
N GLN A 7 56.30 81.47 -45.88
CA GLN A 7 55.03 81.44 -45.16
C GLN A 7 54.79 80.01 -44.65
N SER A 8 54.95 79.81 -43.35
CA SER A 8 54.56 78.59 -42.65
C SER A 8 53.04 78.47 -42.61
N ASN A 9 52.48 77.57 -43.44
CA ASN A 9 51.10 77.10 -43.38
C ASN A 9 50.72 76.64 -41.96
N THR A 10 50.04 77.51 -41.20
CA THR A 10 49.52 77.19 -39.85
C THR A 10 47.99 77.23 -39.79
N VAL A 11 47.31 77.22 -40.93
CA VAL A 11 45.84 77.43 -40.95
C VAL A 11 45.01 76.14 -40.96
N ASP A 12 45.53 74.96 -41.36
CA ASP A 12 44.69 73.75 -41.44
C ASP A 12 44.72 72.80 -40.22
N ARG A 13 45.64 72.96 -39.27
CA ARG A 13 45.72 72.06 -38.10
C ARG A 13 44.64 72.33 -37.05
N ARG A 14 44.14 73.56 -36.97
CA ARG A 14 43.12 73.96 -35.97
C ARG A 14 41.72 73.49 -36.35
N GLY A 15 41.37 73.47 -37.64
CA GLY A 15 40.08 72.94 -38.11
C GLY A 15 39.95 71.43 -37.95
N ILE A 16 41.02 70.69 -38.26
CA ILE A 16 41.08 69.23 -38.05
C ILE A 16 41.05 68.88 -36.56
N ALA A 17 41.76 69.64 -35.72
CA ALA A 17 41.71 69.46 -34.27
C ALA A 17 40.30 69.69 -33.70
N LEU A 18 39.57 70.69 -34.19
CA LEU A 18 38.22 71.00 -33.74
C LEU A 18 37.20 69.93 -34.19
N MET A 19 37.35 69.41 -35.41
CA MET A 19 36.57 68.24 -35.85
C MET A 19 36.86 66.99 -35.02
N LEU A 20 38.13 66.71 -34.69
CA LEU A 20 38.48 65.59 -33.83
C LEU A 20 37.90 65.73 -32.42
N VAL A 21 37.92 66.94 -31.85
CA VAL A 21 37.29 67.21 -30.55
C VAL A 21 35.77 67.03 -30.61
N MET A 22 35.10 67.52 -31.66
CA MET A 22 33.66 67.30 -31.86
C MET A 22 33.31 65.82 -31.96
N ILE A 23 34.07 65.04 -32.73
CA ILE A 23 33.88 63.60 -32.86
C ILE A 23 34.13 62.91 -31.51
N ALA A 24 35.20 63.29 -30.79
CA ALA A 24 35.49 62.73 -29.48
C ALA A 24 34.36 63.01 -28.48
N VAL A 25 33.82 64.23 -28.45
CA VAL A 25 32.68 64.60 -27.59
C VAL A 25 31.42 63.83 -27.98
N LEU A 26 31.15 63.66 -29.28
CA LEU A 26 30.02 62.86 -29.75
C LEU A 26 30.14 61.38 -29.36
N VAL A 27 31.32 60.79 -29.51
CA VAL A 27 31.58 59.40 -29.15
C VAL A 27 31.50 59.21 -27.64
N VAL A 28 32.14 60.09 -26.86
CA VAL A 28 32.10 60.02 -25.38
C VAL A 28 30.69 60.28 -24.85
N GLY A 29 29.96 61.24 -25.42
CA GLY A 29 28.57 61.52 -25.07
C GLY A 29 27.64 60.34 -25.41
N GLY A 30 27.77 59.80 -26.62
CA GLY A 30 27.02 58.62 -27.06
C GLY A 30 27.30 57.38 -26.21
N MET A 31 28.58 57.11 -25.90
CA MET A 31 28.97 56.02 -25.00
C MET A 31 28.47 56.25 -23.57
N SER A 32 28.46 57.48 -23.07
CA SER A 32 27.96 57.81 -21.74
C SER A 32 26.46 57.53 -21.63
N VAL A 33 25.66 57.97 -22.61
CA VAL A 33 24.22 57.71 -22.64
C VAL A 33 23.93 56.21 -22.77
N ALA A 34 24.65 55.51 -23.64
CA ALA A 34 24.53 54.05 -23.78
C ALA A 34 24.90 53.31 -22.48
N TYR A 35 25.95 53.77 -21.78
CA TYR A 35 26.39 53.22 -20.51
C TYR A 35 25.36 53.42 -19.39
N PHE A 36 24.78 54.61 -19.27
CA PHE A 36 23.71 54.88 -18.30
C PHE A 36 22.44 54.08 -18.62
N GLY A 37 22.00 54.05 -19.87
CA GLY A 37 20.86 53.23 -20.29
C GLY A 37 21.05 51.73 -20.04
N SER A 38 22.28 51.21 -20.15
CA SER A 38 22.60 49.81 -19.83
C SER A 38 22.56 49.51 -18.32
N ARG A 39 22.94 50.48 -17.46
CA ARG A 39 22.91 50.31 -16.00
C ARG A 39 21.51 50.37 -15.42
N ASP A 40 20.64 51.21 -15.95
CA ASP A 40 19.25 51.30 -15.47
C ASP A 40 18.49 49.98 -15.67
N ASN A 41 18.70 49.33 -16.82
CA ASN A 41 18.19 47.97 -17.06
C ASN A 41 18.76 46.96 -16.07
N SER A 42 20.05 47.08 -15.72
CA SER A 42 20.71 46.17 -14.78
C SER A 42 20.13 46.28 -13.36
N ILE A 43 19.76 47.50 -12.92
CA ILE A 43 19.08 47.73 -11.62
C ILE A 43 17.68 47.13 -11.63
N ALA A 44 16.90 47.33 -12.70
CA ALA A 44 15.57 46.76 -12.85
C ALA A 44 15.60 45.22 -12.89
N ILE A 45 16.57 44.63 -13.60
CA ILE A 45 16.79 43.17 -13.63
C ILE A 45 17.18 42.67 -12.24
N SER A 46 18.13 43.32 -11.56
CA SER A 46 18.54 42.92 -10.20
C SER A 46 17.38 42.97 -9.21
N LYS A 47 16.53 44.00 -9.27
CA LYS A 47 15.32 44.09 -8.45
C LYS A 47 14.34 42.96 -8.74
N ASN A 48 14.11 42.64 -10.03
CA ASN A 48 13.24 41.54 -10.42
C ASN A 48 13.77 40.18 -9.95
N VAL A 49 15.08 39.94 -10.08
CA VAL A 49 15.75 38.72 -9.60
C VAL A 49 15.63 38.62 -8.07
N SER A 50 15.85 39.72 -7.35
CA SER A 50 15.71 39.77 -5.90
C SER A 50 14.27 39.51 -5.45
N SER A 51 13.26 40.15 -6.05
CA SER A 51 11.86 39.92 -5.71
C SER A 51 11.39 38.51 -6.09
N ALA A 52 11.85 37.96 -7.22
CA ALA A 52 11.57 36.56 -7.58
C ALA A 52 12.23 35.57 -6.60
N SER A 53 13.47 35.82 -6.19
CA SER A 53 14.17 35.00 -5.20
C SER A 53 13.47 35.04 -3.84
N ARG A 54 13.03 36.22 -3.38
CA ARG A 54 12.26 36.36 -2.14
C ARG A 54 10.91 35.65 -2.21
N ALA A 55 10.19 35.79 -3.31
CA ALA A 55 8.93 35.06 -3.52
C ALA A 55 9.14 33.54 -3.53
N ARG A 56 10.25 33.05 -4.10
CA ARG A 56 10.57 31.62 -4.07
C ARG A 56 10.84 31.13 -2.64
N ILE A 57 11.68 31.84 -1.89
CA ILE A 57 11.99 31.48 -0.49
C ILE A 57 10.71 31.49 0.36
N ALA A 58 9.84 32.47 0.15
CA ALA A 58 8.55 32.54 0.85
C ALA A 58 7.58 31.43 0.43
N ALA A 59 7.58 31.01 -0.85
CA ALA A 59 6.80 29.86 -1.30
C ALA A 59 7.32 28.54 -0.70
N GLU A 60 8.64 28.36 -0.63
CA GLU A 60 9.28 27.21 0.03
C GLU A 60 8.94 27.18 1.53
N SER A 61 9.05 28.32 2.23
CA SER A 61 8.63 28.43 3.64
C SER A 61 7.12 28.22 3.83
N GLY A 62 6.32 28.63 2.84
CA GLY A 62 4.87 28.42 2.83
C GLY A 62 4.50 26.95 2.64
N LEU A 63 5.36 26.15 2.00
CA LEU A 63 5.17 24.70 1.92
C LEU A 63 5.36 24.05 3.28
N ASP A 64 6.40 24.41 4.02
CA ASP A 64 6.62 23.92 5.39
C ASP A 64 5.43 24.29 6.30
N LEU A 65 4.89 25.50 6.16
CA LEU A 65 3.68 25.93 6.85
C LEU A 65 2.45 25.11 6.43
N ALA A 66 2.30 24.81 5.14
CA ALA A 66 1.20 23.99 4.66
C ALA A 66 1.26 22.60 5.29
N VAL A 67 2.43 21.93 5.26
CA VAL A 67 2.63 20.63 5.91
C VAL A 67 2.26 20.69 7.40
N ALA A 68 2.75 21.71 8.12
CA ALA A 68 2.40 21.87 9.53
C ALA A 68 0.88 22.04 9.76
N ILE A 69 0.17 22.75 8.88
CA ILE A 69 -1.31 22.85 8.95
C ILE A 69 -1.95 21.47 8.72
N LEU A 70 -1.48 20.71 7.73
CA LEU A 70 -2.00 19.37 7.44
C LEU A 70 -1.78 18.38 8.59
N GLU A 71 -0.67 18.50 9.32
CA GLU A 71 -0.33 17.69 10.50
C GLU A 71 -1.12 18.08 11.77
N THR A 72 -1.75 19.25 11.79
CA THR A 72 -2.55 19.67 12.95
C THR A 72 -3.95 19.05 12.93
N ASN A 73 -4.62 19.05 14.10
CA ASN A 73 -6.03 18.68 14.23
C ASN A 73 -7.02 19.72 13.66
N ALA A 74 -6.55 20.67 12.85
CA ALA A 74 -7.42 21.63 12.18
C ALA A 74 -8.28 20.90 11.13
N ASN A 75 -9.57 21.23 11.05
CA ASN A 75 -10.48 20.65 10.05
C ASN A 75 -10.27 21.26 8.65
N TRP A 76 -9.05 21.20 8.13
CA TRP A 76 -8.66 21.83 6.87
C TRP A 76 -9.33 21.17 5.65
N ARG A 77 -9.72 19.89 5.74
CA ARG A 77 -10.42 19.14 4.67
C ARG A 77 -11.82 19.66 4.39
N ASN A 78 -12.50 20.22 5.39
CA ASN A 78 -13.86 20.73 5.23
C ASN A 78 -13.95 22.25 5.43
N ASN A 79 -12.97 22.86 6.09
CA ASN A 79 -12.91 24.30 6.34
C ASN A 79 -11.95 24.97 5.34
N HIS A 80 -12.33 24.93 4.06
CA HIS A 80 -11.64 25.63 2.96
C HIS A 80 -12.66 26.31 2.06
N VAL A 81 -12.18 27.22 1.21
CA VAL A 81 -12.97 27.80 0.13
C VAL A 81 -12.35 27.37 -1.19
N ASN A 82 -12.98 26.42 -1.88
CA ASN A 82 -12.48 25.85 -3.15
C ASN A 82 -11.02 25.34 -3.03
N GLY A 83 -10.69 24.66 -1.94
CA GLY A 83 -9.35 24.12 -1.67
C GLY A 83 -8.36 25.16 -1.13
N ILE A 84 -8.73 26.44 -1.03
CA ILE A 84 -7.89 27.45 -0.41
C ILE A 84 -8.03 27.36 1.11
N ILE A 85 -6.96 26.92 1.77
CA ILE A 85 -6.88 26.82 3.24
C ILE A 85 -6.37 28.13 3.84
N LEU A 86 -5.54 28.86 3.10
CA LEU A 86 -4.95 30.12 3.54
C LEU A 86 -4.86 31.08 2.34
N SER A 87 -5.35 32.32 2.48
CA SER A 87 -5.31 33.33 1.42
C SER A 87 -4.61 34.59 1.89
N ASP A 88 -3.75 35.16 1.04
CA ASP A 88 -3.06 36.43 1.24
C ASP A 88 -2.37 36.58 2.61
N TYR A 89 -1.82 35.49 3.12
CA TYR A 89 -1.15 35.49 4.41
C TYR A 89 0.26 36.05 4.31
N GLN A 90 0.63 36.90 5.25
CA GLN A 90 1.94 37.55 5.22
C GLN A 90 3.02 36.64 5.82
N LEU A 91 3.96 36.17 4.99
CA LEU A 91 5.09 35.36 5.40
C LEU A 91 6.38 35.88 4.75
N ALA A 92 7.43 36.10 5.54
CA ALA A 92 8.75 36.56 5.08
C ALA A 92 8.72 37.80 4.16
N GLY A 93 7.78 38.72 4.40
CA GLY A 93 7.61 39.93 3.58
C GLY A 93 6.94 39.70 2.22
N SER A 94 6.31 38.53 2.02
CA SER A 94 5.48 38.17 0.87
C SER A 94 4.06 37.83 1.30
N ASN A 95 3.11 37.94 0.37
CA ASN A 95 1.78 37.36 0.56
C ASN A 95 1.77 35.96 -0.07
N ILE A 96 1.36 34.97 0.71
CA ILE A 96 1.23 33.57 0.29
C ILE A 96 -0.23 33.13 0.28
N THR A 97 -0.57 32.29 -0.69
CA THR A 97 -1.86 31.58 -0.77
C THR A 97 -1.56 30.09 -0.85
N ILE A 98 -2.20 29.32 0.03
CA ILE A 98 -2.09 27.87 0.12
C ILE A 98 -3.36 27.26 -0.44
N THR A 99 -3.24 26.51 -1.51
CA THR A 99 -4.31 25.74 -2.13
C THR A 99 -3.99 24.27 -2.01
N VAL A 100 -4.97 23.47 -1.60
CA VAL A 100 -4.89 22.03 -1.50
C VAL A 100 -6.02 21.45 -2.34
N LEU A 101 -5.70 20.50 -3.20
CA LEU A 101 -6.65 19.80 -4.06
C LEU A 101 -6.46 18.29 -3.87
N ASP A 102 -7.54 17.55 -4.03
CA ASP A 102 -7.50 16.09 -4.10
C ASP A 102 -6.72 15.66 -5.37
N ASN A 103 -5.72 14.80 -5.19
CA ASN A 103 -4.79 14.41 -6.27
C ASN A 103 -5.50 13.65 -7.40
N GLU A 104 -6.49 12.82 -7.08
CA GLU A 104 -7.19 12.01 -8.07
C GLU A 104 -8.24 12.81 -8.85
N THR A 105 -9.02 13.61 -8.12
CA THR A 105 -10.18 14.31 -8.70
C THR A 105 -9.85 15.72 -9.18
N SER A 106 -8.73 16.30 -8.74
CA SER A 106 -8.37 17.72 -8.94
C SER A 106 -9.43 18.69 -8.40
N LEU A 107 -10.31 18.24 -7.51
CA LEU A 107 -11.34 19.04 -6.85
C LEU A 107 -10.89 19.43 -5.44
N PRO A 108 -11.59 20.38 -4.78
CA PRO A 108 -11.34 20.67 -3.38
C PRO A 108 -11.43 19.40 -2.51
N PRO A 109 -10.56 19.24 -1.50
CA PRO A 109 -10.53 18.04 -0.68
C PRO A 109 -11.82 17.84 0.09
N THR A 110 -12.12 16.59 0.42
CA THR A 110 -13.24 16.18 1.26
C THR A 110 -12.73 15.37 2.46
N ALA A 111 -13.63 14.98 3.37
CA ALA A 111 -13.26 14.15 4.52
C ALA A 111 -12.60 12.81 4.13
N SER A 112 -12.89 12.26 2.95
CA SER A 112 -12.33 11.00 2.45
C SER A 112 -11.08 11.17 1.58
N THR A 113 -10.60 12.39 1.36
CA THR A 113 -9.41 12.62 0.53
C THR A 113 -8.15 12.16 1.26
N LEU A 114 -7.45 11.18 0.65
CA LEU A 114 -6.23 10.55 1.19
C LEU A 114 -4.95 11.03 0.52
N GLU A 115 -5.04 11.56 -0.70
CA GLU A 115 -3.89 12.16 -1.38
C GLU A 115 -4.23 13.57 -1.83
N VAL A 116 -3.31 14.50 -1.56
CA VAL A 116 -3.52 15.90 -1.91
C VAL A 116 -2.31 16.51 -2.61
N ASP A 117 -2.61 17.35 -3.59
CA ASP A 117 -1.67 18.28 -4.18
C ASP A 117 -1.75 19.62 -3.46
N ILE A 118 -0.61 20.03 -2.89
CA ILE A 118 -0.41 21.29 -2.20
C ILE A 118 0.26 22.25 -3.19
N LYS A 119 -0.35 23.44 -3.36
CA LYS A 119 0.16 24.52 -4.19
C LYS A 119 0.28 25.79 -3.38
N ILE A 120 1.49 26.34 -3.35
CA ILE A 120 1.80 27.59 -2.67
C ILE A 120 2.09 28.65 -3.71
N ALA A 121 1.30 29.71 -3.74
CA ALA A 121 1.57 30.89 -4.56
C ALA A 121 2.06 32.02 -3.66
N SER A 122 3.29 32.48 -3.86
CA SER A 122 3.89 33.60 -3.14
C SER A 122 4.08 34.79 -4.07
N THR A 123 3.65 35.98 -3.66
CA THR A 123 3.79 37.22 -4.45
C THR A 123 4.61 38.28 -3.72
N VAL A 124 5.62 38.83 -4.40
CA VAL A 124 6.45 39.96 -3.94
C VAL A 124 6.56 40.98 -5.06
N ASP A 125 6.18 42.23 -4.82
CA ASP A 125 6.25 43.33 -5.80
C ASP A 125 5.62 42.97 -7.17
N GLY A 126 4.51 42.21 -7.17
CA GLY A 126 3.83 41.76 -8.39
C GLY A 126 4.51 40.60 -9.12
N LYS A 127 5.53 39.96 -8.53
CA LYS A 127 6.14 38.72 -9.03
C LYS A 127 5.64 37.55 -8.21
N THR A 128 4.99 36.60 -8.87
CA THR A 128 4.46 35.39 -8.24
C THR A 128 5.38 34.20 -8.52
N GLN A 129 5.68 33.44 -7.48
CA GLN A 129 6.35 32.14 -7.55
C GLN A 129 5.39 31.07 -7.05
N ILE A 130 5.46 29.89 -7.66
CA ILE A 130 4.61 28.76 -7.31
C ILE A 130 5.50 27.58 -6.92
N THR A 131 5.24 27.00 -5.76
CA THR A 131 5.83 25.74 -5.29
C THR A 131 4.72 24.72 -5.14
N GLN A 132 4.99 23.47 -5.50
CA GLN A 132 4.03 22.37 -5.40
C GLN A 132 4.66 21.18 -4.66
N ALA A 133 3.82 20.43 -3.96
CA ALA A 133 4.16 19.15 -3.36
C ALA A 133 2.92 18.25 -3.32
N THR A 134 3.14 16.95 -3.21
CA THR A 134 2.07 15.98 -2.99
C THR A 134 2.24 15.40 -1.59
N ALA A 135 1.14 15.25 -0.88
CA ALA A 135 1.11 14.68 0.47
C ALA A 135 0.09 13.54 0.53
N THR A 136 0.50 12.44 1.14
CA THR A 136 -0.38 11.32 1.48
C THR A 136 -0.80 11.47 2.93
N ILE A 137 -2.10 11.48 3.13
CA ILE A 137 -2.74 11.47 4.44
C ILE A 137 -2.87 10.02 4.86
N ILE A 138 -2.21 9.72 5.96
CA ILE A 138 -2.51 8.52 6.72
C ILE A 138 -3.69 8.90 7.62
N PRO A 139 -4.87 8.27 7.46
CA PRO A 139 -5.98 8.54 8.36
C PRO A 139 -5.51 8.31 9.80
N ASN A 140 -5.87 9.23 10.71
CA ASN A 140 -5.80 8.89 12.13
C ASN A 140 -6.81 7.77 12.32
N GLU A 141 -6.32 6.55 12.43
CA GLU A 141 -7.11 5.37 12.70
C GLU A 141 -7.84 5.57 14.04
N ASP A 142 -9.07 6.09 13.98
CA ASP A 142 -10.07 5.82 15.02
C ASP A 142 -10.62 4.39 14.89
N GLU A 143 -10.22 3.68 13.83
CA GLU A 143 -10.45 2.26 13.64
C GLU A 143 -9.09 1.58 13.64
N PHE A 144 -8.62 1.27 14.84
CA PHE A 144 -7.54 0.31 15.04
C PHE A 144 -7.80 -0.86 14.10
N ASP A 145 -6.89 -1.18 13.18
CA ASP A 145 -7.06 -2.36 12.34
C ASP A 145 -7.09 -3.62 13.24
N VAL A 146 -8.30 -4.07 13.52
CA VAL A 146 -8.60 -5.22 14.38
C VAL A 146 -8.36 -6.54 13.63
N ASP A 147 -8.28 -6.49 12.30
CA ASP A 147 -8.39 -7.69 11.49
C ASP A 147 -7.06 -8.42 11.26
N TYR A 148 -5.93 -7.83 11.70
CA TYR A 148 -4.60 -8.41 11.52
C TYR A 148 -4.32 -8.80 10.04
N SER A 149 -4.98 -8.16 9.07
CA SER A 149 -4.98 -8.54 7.65
C SER A 149 -3.61 -8.39 6.98
N GLU A 150 -2.74 -7.60 7.57
CA GLU A 150 -1.33 -7.47 7.21
C GLU A 150 -0.53 -8.76 7.45
N TYR A 151 -0.97 -9.61 8.38
CA TYR A 151 -0.29 -10.86 8.73
C TYR A 151 -0.80 -12.04 7.91
N ALA A 152 0.14 -12.79 7.33
CA ALA A 152 -0.16 -14.09 6.73
C ALA A 152 -0.58 -15.13 7.78
N VAL A 153 -0.03 -15.02 9.00
CA VAL A 153 -0.42 -15.82 10.16
C VAL A 153 -0.32 -14.95 11.41
N PHE A 154 -1.39 -14.87 12.18
CA PHE A 154 -1.38 -14.24 13.50
C PHE A 154 -1.91 -15.20 14.55
N ALA A 155 -1.25 -15.29 15.70
CA ALA A 155 -1.73 -16.14 16.80
C ALA A 155 -1.48 -15.51 18.17
N GLN A 156 -2.48 -15.61 19.05
CA GLN A 156 -2.38 -15.08 20.40
C GLN A 156 -1.32 -15.80 21.25
N ASN A 157 -1.21 -17.14 21.14
CA ASN A 157 -0.44 -17.93 22.10
C ASN A 157 0.73 -18.73 21.50
N HIS A 158 0.54 -19.40 20.36
CA HIS A 158 1.54 -20.31 19.82
C HIS A 158 1.44 -20.48 18.29
N ILE A 159 2.59 -20.50 17.62
CA ILE A 159 2.77 -20.80 16.21
C ILE A 159 3.82 -21.90 16.08
N SER A 160 3.50 -22.98 15.38
CA SER A 160 4.47 -24.03 15.06
C SER A 160 4.32 -24.46 13.60
N ILE A 161 5.45 -24.48 12.89
CA ILE A 161 5.58 -24.93 11.51
C ILE A 161 6.69 -25.96 11.47
N SER A 162 6.35 -27.20 11.12
CA SER A 162 7.29 -28.32 11.17
C SER A 162 7.41 -29.07 9.83
N ASP A 163 8.45 -29.89 9.74
CA ASP A 163 8.62 -30.91 8.70
C ASP A 163 8.70 -30.33 7.28
N ALA A 164 7.71 -30.64 6.44
CA ALA A 164 7.63 -30.20 5.05
C ALA A 164 6.68 -28.99 4.86
N ALA A 165 6.10 -28.45 5.94
CA ALA A 165 5.22 -27.29 5.87
C ALA A 165 6.00 -26.01 5.55
N SER A 166 5.39 -25.10 4.80
CA SER A 166 6.00 -23.82 4.43
C SER A 166 4.93 -22.75 4.23
N ILE A 167 5.23 -21.52 4.64
CA ILE A 167 4.48 -20.32 4.28
C ILE A 167 5.20 -19.66 3.09
N GLN A 168 4.48 -19.36 2.01
CA GLN A 168 5.04 -18.80 0.79
C GLN A 168 4.04 -17.86 0.11
N ASN A 169 4.56 -16.89 -0.64
CA ASN A 169 3.76 -16.02 -1.51
C ASN A 169 3.26 -16.81 -2.73
N TRP A 170 2.03 -16.55 -3.16
CA TRP A 170 1.55 -17.02 -4.47
C TRP A 170 2.36 -16.35 -5.58
N SER A 171 2.97 -17.16 -6.46
CA SER A 171 3.77 -16.68 -7.59
C SER A 171 2.98 -15.82 -8.58
N ALA A 172 1.66 -16.02 -8.62
CA ALA A 172 0.73 -15.29 -9.47
C ALA A 172 0.05 -14.08 -8.80
N SER A 173 0.39 -13.76 -7.53
CA SER A 173 -0.20 -12.61 -6.84
C SER A 173 0.14 -11.30 -7.55
N PRO A 174 -0.81 -10.35 -7.72
CA PRO A 174 -0.54 -9.02 -8.28
C PRO A 174 0.52 -8.24 -7.47
N SER A 175 0.57 -8.52 -6.17
CA SER A 175 1.52 -7.96 -5.21
C SER A 175 2.69 -8.91 -4.94
N TYR A 176 3.01 -9.84 -5.88
CA TYR A 176 4.22 -10.66 -5.79
C TYR A 176 5.44 -9.75 -5.82
N SER A 177 5.82 -9.31 -4.63
CA SER A 177 6.99 -8.51 -4.37
C SER A 177 7.88 -9.33 -3.46
N ASN A 178 9.15 -8.94 -3.40
CA ASN A 178 10.10 -9.55 -2.48
C ASN A 178 9.87 -9.09 -1.02
N THR A 179 8.67 -8.60 -0.69
CA THR A 179 8.28 -8.26 0.68
C THR A 179 8.21 -9.53 1.52
N PRO A 180 8.75 -9.50 2.75
CA PRO A 180 8.62 -10.61 3.66
C PRO A 180 7.15 -10.83 4.04
N LEU A 181 6.77 -12.10 4.18
CA LEU A 181 5.49 -12.50 4.74
C LEU A 181 5.50 -12.18 6.23
N GLN A 182 4.56 -11.35 6.67
CA GLN A 182 4.44 -11.00 8.07
C GLN A 182 3.76 -12.12 8.84
N VAL A 183 4.35 -12.49 9.97
CA VAL A 183 3.80 -13.43 10.95
C VAL A 183 3.80 -12.73 12.29
N GLY A 184 2.71 -12.76 13.03
CA GLY A 184 2.55 -12.02 14.28
C GLY A 184 2.15 -12.91 15.45
N THR A 185 2.61 -12.59 16.66
CA THR A 185 2.09 -13.22 17.86
C THR A 185 2.10 -12.33 19.09
N LEU A 186 1.04 -12.41 19.90
CA LEU A 186 0.93 -11.71 21.18
C LEU A 186 1.57 -12.46 22.35
N SER A 187 2.08 -13.67 22.10
CA SER A 187 2.66 -14.49 23.16
C SER A 187 3.97 -13.89 23.64
N THR A 188 4.27 -14.05 24.94
CA THR A 188 5.58 -13.74 25.54
C THR A 188 6.28 -15.00 26.04
N GLN A 189 5.67 -16.17 25.80
CA GLN A 189 6.17 -17.45 26.30
C GLN A 189 7.42 -17.91 25.52
N PRO A 190 8.42 -18.51 26.19
CA PRO A 190 9.54 -19.15 25.49
C PRO A 190 9.04 -20.18 24.48
N MET A 191 9.69 -20.24 23.32
CA MET A 191 9.34 -21.13 22.20
C MET A 191 7.89 -21.03 21.71
N ALA A 192 7.24 -19.88 21.87
CA ALA A 192 5.91 -19.62 21.33
C ALA A 192 5.87 -19.67 19.79
N VAL A 193 7.00 -19.43 19.11
CA VAL A 193 7.08 -19.47 17.64
C VAL A 193 8.18 -20.43 17.18
N GLN A 194 7.78 -21.55 16.59
CA GLN A 194 8.70 -22.60 16.18
C GLN A 194 8.64 -22.81 14.67
N PHE A 195 9.70 -22.44 13.97
CA PHE A 195 9.89 -22.78 12.56
C PHE A 195 10.88 -23.94 12.45
N ASN A 196 10.41 -25.17 12.65
CA ASN A 196 11.20 -26.39 12.52
C ASN A 196 10.93 -27.09 11.17
N THR A 197 11.07 -26.34 10.09
CA THR A 197 10.79 -26.81 8.72
C THR A 197 12.07 -27.04 7.94
N LEU A 198 12.06 -28.07 7.08
CA LEU A 198 13.13 -28.38 6.12
C LEU A 198 13.07 -27.49 4.87
N ARG A 199 11.99 -26.71 4.71
CA ARG A 199 11.79 -25.76 3.60
C ARG A 199 12.30 -24.37 4.01
N SER A 200 12.98 -23.68 3.10
CA SER A 200 13.47 -22.32 3.35
C SER A 200 12.34 -21.37 3.70
N THR A 201 12.39 -20.75 4.89
CA THR A 201 11.53 -19.63 5.32
C THR A 201 12.15 -18.28 4.97
N SER A 202 12.92 -18.21 3.86
CA SER A 202 13.85 -17.10 3.54
C SER A 202 13.21 -15.74 3.28
N ASN A 203 11.91 -15.58 3.52
CA ASN A 203 11.18 -14.34 3.33
C ASN A 203 9.99 -14.23 4.29
N VAL A 204 10.22 -14.49 5.58
CA VAL A 204 9.25 -14.32 6.66
C VAL A 204 9.80 -13.31 7.65
N GLU A 205 8.94 -12.40 8.10
CA GLU A 205 9.20 -11.41 9.14
C GLU A 205 8.27 -11.67 10.32
N LEU A 206 8.85 -11.75 11.53
CA LEU A 206 8.10 -12.02 12.75
C LEU A 206 7.91 -10.73 13.55
N HIS A 207 6.67 -10.37 13.82
CA HIS A 207 6.31 -9.27 14.71
C HIS A 207 5.91 -9.84 16.08
N ALA A 208 6.54 -9.34 17.14
CA ALA A 208 6.29 -9.77 18.52
C ALA A 208 6.62 -8.66 19.53
N TYR A 209 6.21 -8.85 20.79
CA TYR A 209 6.53 -7.91 21.88
C TYR A 209 8.03 -7.87 22.25
N GLU A 210 8.44 -6.78 22.90
CA GLU A 210 9.78 -6.63 23.49
C GLU A 210 10.08 -7.84 24.39
N TYR A 211 11.32 -8.36 24.36
CA TYR A 211 11.76 -9.57 25.07
C TYR A 211 11.39 -10.93 24.47
N ALA A 212 10.84 -10.97 23.25
CA ALA A 212 10.57 -12.20 22.49
C ALA A 212 11.80 -13.06 22.13
N SER A 213 13.02 -12.74 22.58
CA SER A 213 14.28 -13.40 22.15
C SER A 213 14.31 -14.90 22.43
N SER A 214 13.56 -15.36 23.42
CA SER A 214 13.37 -16.78 23.76
C SER A 214 12.24 -17.48 22.98
N MET A 215 11.50 -16.76 22.12
CA MET A 215 10.32 -17.27 21.43
C MET A 215 10.64 -18.08 20.17
N LEU A 216 11.82 -17.86 19.56
CA LEU A 216 12.21 -18.46 18.29
C LEU A 216 13.12 -19.66 18.49
N SER A 217 12.81 -20.75 17.78
CA SER A 217 13.71 -21.91 17.68
C SER A 217 14.79 -21.73 16.60
N THR A 218 14.71 -20.72 15.73
CA THR A 218 15.62 -20.52 14.59
C THR A 218 16.01 -19.04 14.39
N THR A 219 17.25 -18.81 13.93
CA THR A 219 17.88 -17.48 13.79
C THR A 219 17.60 -16.77 12.47
N ALA A 220 16.82 -17.37 11.57
CA ALA A 220 16.72 -16.96 10.16
C ALA A 220 15.52 -16.07 9.82
N VAL A 221 14.80 -15.56 10.83
CA VAL A 221 13.59 -14.75 10.66
C VAL A 221 13.92 -13.31 11.07
N LEU A 222 13.63 -12.35 10.19
CA LEU A 222 13.72 -10.92 10.52
C LEU A 222 12.69 -10.59 11.60
N ARG A 223 13.04 -9.71 12.53
CA ARG A 223 12.16 -9.36 13.65
C ARG A 223 11.86 -7.88 13.63
N GLU A 224 10.57 -7.58 13.70
CA GLU A 224 10.07 -6.25 14.03
C GLU A 224 9.34 -6.31 15.38
N GLN A 225 9.33 -5.19 16.10
CA GLN A 225 8.67 -5.06 17.39
C GLN A 225 7.33 -4.36 17.20
N PHE A 226 6.28 -4.85 17.87
CA PHE A 226 5.04 -4.08 17.98
C PHE A 226 5.31 -2.76 18.70
N LYS A 227 4.91 -1.65 18.08
CA LYS A 227 5.07 -0.32 18.66
C LYS A 227 4.06 -0.06 19.78
N ASP A 228 2.92 -0.74 19.76
CA ASP A 228 1.79 -0.54 20.65
C ASP A 228 1.21 -1.86 21.19
N GLU A 229 0.43 -1.81 22.27
CA GLU A 229 -0.36 -2.95 22.74
C GLU A 229 -1.51 -3.20 21.76
N LEU A 230 -1.50 -4.36 21.11
CA LEU A 230 -2.53 -4.76 20.15
C LEU A 230 -3.72 -5.41 20.89
N PRO A 231 -4.93 -4.82 20.84
CA PRO A 231 -6.16 -5.45 21.32
C PRO A 231 -6.50 -6.67 20.46
N PHE A 232 -6.77 -7.80 21.10
CA PHE A 232 -7.33 -8.97 20.45
C PHE A 232 -8.81 -9.03 20.78
N TYR A 233 -9.66 -8.68 19.83
CA TYR A 233 -11.10 -8.66 20.03
C TYR A 233 -11.67 -10.07 19.86
N ASP A 234 -12.72 -10.38 20.62
CA ASP A 234 -13.47 -11.62 20.42
C ASP A 234 -14.02 -11.64 18.98
N PRO A 235 -13.98 -12.80 18.29
CA PRO A 235 -14.52 -12.89 16.95
C PRO A 235 -16.00 -12.50 16.94
N PRO A 236 -16.51 -11.92 15.84
CA PRO A 236 -17.92 -11.57 15.71
C PRO A 236 -18.79 -12.81 15.97
N ALA A 237 -19.84 -12.63 16.77
CA ALA A 237 -20.75 -13.71 17.10
C ALA A 237 -21.33 -14.34 15.82
N PRO A 238 -21.45 -15.67 15.74
CA PRO A 238 -22.03 -16.32 14.58
C PRO A 238 -23.48 -15.86 14.37
N PRO A 239 -23.94 -15.77 13.12
CA PRO A 239 -25.31 -15.35 12.83
C PRO A 239 -26.33 -16.30 13.49
N SER A 240 -27.33 -15.72 14.16
CA SER A 240 -28.34 -16.46 14.94
C SER A 240 -29.34 -17.26 14.10
N SER A 241 -29.31 -17.13 12.76
CA SER A 241 -30.23 -17.81 11.86
C SER A 241 -29.50 -18.27 10.59
N GLY A 242 -29.56 -19.56 10.28
CA GLY A 242 -29.03 -20.14 9.06
C GLY A 242 -29.87 -21.34 8.60
N LYS A 243 -29.81 -21.66 7.31
CA LYS A 243 -30.39 -22.90 6.78
C LYS A 243 -29.57 -24.08 7.30
N LYS A 244 -30.22 -25.11 7.85
CA LYS A 244 -29.49 -26.32 8.26
C LYS A 244 -28.89 -26.99 7.03
N LEU A 245 -27.57 -27.12 6.99
CA LEU A 245 -26.88 -27.80 5.90
C LEU A 245 -27.09 -29.31 6.08
N SER A 246 -27.79 -29.93 5.13
CA SER A 246 -27.89 -31.38 5.04
C SER A 246 -26.95 -31.86 3.94
N LEU A 247 -25.81 -32.42 4.32
CA LEU A 247 -24.99 -33.19 3.40
C LEU A 247 -25.68 -34.55 3.22
N ASP A 248 -26.25 -34.80 2.04
CA ASP A 248 -26.90 -36.07 1.72
C ASP A 248 -25.95 -37.24 2.02
N LYS A 249 -26.22 -37.98 3.11
CA LYS A 249 -25.65 -39.32 3.32
C LYS A 249 -26.26 -40.27 2.31
N LYS A 250 -25.76 -40.29 1.07
CA LYS A 250 -26.05 -41.40 0.16
C LYS A 250 -25.17 -42.59 0.56
N ASP A 251 -25.79 -43.47 1.35
CA ASP A 251 -25.44 -44.88 1.56
C ASP A 251 -23.94 -45.21 1.64
N ALA A 252 -23.31 -44.83 2.76
CA ALA A 252 -22.25 -45.67 3.30
C ALA A 252 -22.93 -46.92 3.90
N LYS A 253 -23.18 -47.93 3.07
CA LYS A 253 -23.44 -49.27 3.60
C LYS A 253 -22.22 -49.67 4.41
N ASN A 254 -22.43 -49.86 5.71
CA ASN A 254 -21.51 -50.55 6.60
C ASN A 254 -21.27 -51.96 6.05
N ASP A 255 -20.22 -52.13 5.25
CA ASP A 255 -19.59 -53.43 5.04
C ASP A 255 -18.56 -53.64 6.16
N ASP A 256 -19.05 -53.72 7.41
CA ASP A 256 -18.32 -54.28 8.53
C ASP A 256 -18.88 -55.68 8.80
N ASP A 257 -18.47 -56.64 7.99
CA ASP A 257 -18.63 -58.06 8.31
C ASP A 257 -17.42 -58.86 7.80
N ASP A 258 -16.24 -58.57 8.35
CA ASP A 258 -15.08 -59.47 8.25
C ASP A 258 -15.11 -60.47 9.41
N THR A 259 -16.04 -61.42 9.30
CA THR A 259 -15.99 -62.68 10.03
C THR A 259 -14.75 -63.47 9.56
N PHE A 260 -13.78 -63.62 10.46
CA PHE A 260 -12.54 -64.36 10.28
C PHE A 260 -12.83 -65.86 10.04
N GLY A 261 -12.78 -66.30 8.79
CA GLY A 261 -13.03 -67.70 8.39
C GLY A 261 -12.16 -68.12 7.20
N SER A 262 -11.20 -68.99 7.48
CA SER A 262 -10.30 -69.70 6.56
C SER A 262 -10.98 -70.38 5.36
N GLN A 263 -10.42 -70.27 4.14
CA GLN A 263 -9.80 -71.34 3.33
C GLN A 263 -9.70 -71.01 1.82
N HIS A 264 -8.58 -71.46 1.23
CA HIS A 264 -8.17 -71.48 -0.19
C HIS A 264 -9.27 -71.56 -1.27
N ASN A 265 -9.13 -70.76 -2.35
CA ASN A 265 -8.82 -71.32 -3.68
C ASN A 265 -8.38 -70.28 -4.73
N ARG A 266 -7.43 -70.70 -5.57
CA ARG A 266 -6.95 -69.99 -6.76
C ARG A 266 -8.01 -69.99 -7.85
N THR A 267 -8.31 -68.85 -8.46
CA THR A 267 -8.51 -68.75 -9.93
C THR A 267 -8.32 -67.31 -10.39
N SER A 268 -7.49 -67.15 -11.42
CA SER A 268 -7.32 -65.98 -12.25
C SER A 268 -8.63 -65.57 -12.93
N LYS A 269 -9.17 -64.41 -12.57
CA LYS A 269 -10.06 -63.63 -13.43
C LYS A 269 -9.70 -62.16 -13.32
N PHE A 270 -9.20 -61.64 -14.44
CA PHE A 270 -9.21 -60.22 -14.78
C PHE A 270 -10.61 -59.68 -14.50
N ASN A 271 -10.78 -58.97 -13.38
CA ASN A 271 -11.93 -58.11 -13.15
C ASN A 271 -11.37 -56.69 -13.12
N GLN A 272 -11.60 -55.95 -14.20
CA GLN A 272 -11.55 -54.50 -14.18
C GLN A 272 -12.45 -54.03 -13.04
N ARG A 273 -11.84 -53.72 -11.90
CA ARG A 273 -12.49 -52.91 -10.86
C ARG A 273 -12.72 -51.55 -11.51
N SER A 274 -13.92 -51.37 -12.04
CA SER A 274 -14.51 -50.06 -12.25
C SER A 274 -14.49 -49.36 -10.88
N SER A 275 -13.45 -48.56 -10.66
CA SER A 275 -13.41 -47.63 -9.53
C SER A 275 -14.34 -46.48 -9.91
N SER A 276 -15.61 -46.59 -9.57
CA SER A 276 -16.50 -45.44 -9.59
C SER A 276 -16.00 -44.49 -8.50
N ARG A 277 -15.13 -43.55 -8.89
CA ARG A 277 -14.73 -42.41 -8.06
C ARG A 277 -15.99 -41.57 -7.83
N PHE A 278 -16.62 -41.76 -6.69
CA PHE A 278 -17.72 -40.90 -6.25
C PHE A 278 -17.12 -39.57 -5.78
N ASN A 279 -16.95 -38.63 -6.70
CA ASN A 279 -16.80 -37.22 -6.32
C ASN A 279 -18.20 -36.67 -6.06
N SER A 280 -18.65 -36.65 -4.80
CA SER A 280 -19.81 -35.84 -4.43
C SER A 280 -19.37 -34.38 -4.34
N ALA A 281 -19.72 -33.60 -5.35
CA ALA A 281 -19.64 -32.14 -5.28
C ALA A 281 -20.94 -31.59 -4.70
N THR A 282 -20.86 -30.93 -3.54
CA THR A 282 -21.97 -30.20 -2.95
C THR A 282 -21.84 -28.73 -3.32
N VAL A 283 -22.89 -28.13 -3.88
CA VAL A 283 -22.90 -26.70 -4.22
C VAL A 283 -23.67 -25.93 -3.15
N MET A 284 -23.09 -24.84 -2.67
CA MET A 284 -23.71 -23.87 -1.77
C MET A 284 -23.87 -22.55 -2.53
N ASP A 285 -25.12 -22.12 -2.69
CA ASP A 285 -25.44 -20.79 -3.20
C ASP A 285 -25.41 -19.76 -2.05
N ALA A 286 -25.50 -18.47 -2.39
CA ALA A 286 -25.42 -17.39 -1.42
C ALA A 286 -26.41 -17.55 -0.25
N GLY A 287 -25.93 -17.32 0.97
CA GLY A 287 -26.71 -17.34 2.19
C GLY A 287 -25.98 -17.88 3.42
N THR A 288 -26.71 -17.92 4.54
CA THR A 288 -26.20 -18.41 5.82
C THR A 288 -26.61 -19.87 6.06
N TYR A 289 -25.64 -20.69 6.43
CA TYR A 289 -25.79 -22.12 6.68
C TYR A 289 -25.27 -22.48 8.07
N SER A 290 -25.91 -23.45 8.71
CA SER A 290 -25.47 -23.99 10.00
C SER A 290 -25.40 -25.51 9.96
N VAL A 291 -24.34 -26.06 10.56
CA VAL A 291 -24.11 -27.49 10.71
C VAL A 291 -23.47 -27.76 12.07
N GLU A 292 -23.81 -28.90 12.68
CA GLU A 292 -23.23 -29.32 13.97
C GLU A 292 -21.73 -29.57 13.83
N ALA A 293 -21.32 -30.45 12.90
CA ALA A 293 -19.92 -30.66 12.55
C ALA A 293 -19.77 -30.83 11.04
N LEU A 294 -18.71 -30.27 10.46
CA LEU A 294 -18.41 -30.42 9.04
C LEU A 294 -17.20 -31.33 8.85
N SER A 295 -17.42 -32.50 8.25
CA SER A 295 -16.35 -33.43 7.89
C SER A 295 -16.39 -33.74 6.39
N LEU A 296 -15.46 -33.17 5.62
CA LEU A 296 -15.27 -33.48 4.21
C LEU A 296 -14.10 -34.46 4.07
N GLN A 297 -14.36 -35.60 3.44
CA GLN A 297 -13.40 -36.69 3.25
C GLN A 297 -13.49 -37.26 1.84
N HIS A 298 -12.52 -38.09 1.45
CA HIS A 298 -12.59 -38.93 0.24
C HIS A 298 -12.80 -38.16 -1.08
N SER A 299 -12.11 -37.03 -1.26
CA SER A 299 -12.22 -36.18 -2.46
C SER A 299 -13.60 -35.55 -2.65
N ASN A 300 -14.37 -35.42 -1.56
CA ASN A 300 -15.54 -34.57 -1.52
C ASN A 300 -15.15 -33.11 -1.75
N THR A 301 -15.97 -32.44 -2.56
CA THR A 301 -15.77 -31.04 -2.92
C THR A 301 -16.99 -30.23 -2.50
N LEU A 302 -16.76 -29.14 -1.78
CA LEU A 302 -17.76 -28.11 -1.52
C LEU A 302 -17.52 -26.95 -2.48
N ILE A 303 -18.51 -26.58 -3.29
CA ILE A 303 -18.42 -25.49 -4.25
C ILE A 303 -19.24 -24.32 -3.73
N ILE A 304 -18.60 -23.18 -3.49
CA ILE A 304 -19.21 -21.95 -2.97
C ILE A 304 -19.51 -21.02 -4.14
N LYS A 305 -20.78 -20.58 -4.24
CA LYS A 305 -21.27 -19.62 -5.23
C LYS A 305 -21.91 -18.42 -4.53
N GLY A 306 -21.36 -17.23 -4.78
CA GLY A 306 -21.76 -16.00 -4.11
C GLY A 306 -21.26 -15.93 -2.67
N GLU A 307 -21.90 -15.08 -1.86
CA GLU A 307 -21.54 -14.86 -0.46
C GLU A 307 -22.16 -15.92 0.45
N VAL A 308 -21.31 -16.74 1.07
CA VAL A 308 -21.73 -17.83 1.97
C VAL A 308 -21.16 -17.61 3.37
N ILE A 309 -22.05 -17.63 4.36
CA ILE A 309 -21.67 -17.67 5.77
C ILE A 309 -21.99 -19.07 6.29
N LEU A 310 -20.98 -19.83 6.70
CA LEU A 310 -21.13 -21.19 7.20
C LEU A 310 -20.71 -21.26 8.67
N HIS A 311 -21.69 -21.54 9.51
CA HIS A 311 -21.50 -21.77 10.94
C HIS A 311 -21.37 -23.28 11.21
N VAL A 312 -20.23 -23.68 11.76
CA VAL A 312 -19.94 -25.03 12.24
C VAL A 312 -19.91 -24.98 13.77
N GLU A 313 -20.87 -25.61 14.42
CA GLU A 313 -21.02 -25.50 15.88
C GLU A 313 -19.87 -26.19 16.63
N ASP A 314 -19.40 -27.32 16.12
CA ASP A 314 -18.28 -28.11 16.66
C ASP A 314 -17.04 -28.00 15.76
N ASN A 315 -16.61 -29.11 15.16
CA ASN A 315 -15.32 -29.22 14.48
C ASN A 315 -15.47 -29.18 12.96
N LEU A 316 -14.50 -28.54 12.30
CA LEU A 316 -14.29 -28.59 10.85
C LEU A 316 -13.13 -29.52 10.54
N SER A 317 -13.37 -30.59 9.79
CA SER A 317 -12.36 -31.55 9.36
C SER A 317 -12.36 -31.70 7.84
N LEU A 318 -11.25 -31.37 7.20
CA LEU A 318 -10.99 -31.59 5.78
C LEU A 318 -9.87 -32.63 5.63
N HIS A 319 -10.18 -33.78 5.04
CA HIS A 319 -9.20 -34.84 4.78
C HIS A 319 -9.24 -35.29 3.33
N ASN A 320 -8.20 -34.97 2.56
CA ASN A 320 -8.18 -35.22 1.11
C ASN A 320 -9.45 -34.66 0.44
N ALA A 321 -9.85 -33.43 0.80
CA ALA A 321 -11.07 -32.78 0.35
C ALA A 321 -10.80 -31.36 -0.17
N ALA A 322 -11.79 -30.75 -0.83
CA ALA A 322 -11.64 -29.39 -1.35
C ALA A 322 -12.86 -28.52 -1.03
N ILE A 323 -12.61 -27.25 -0.70
CA ILE A 323 -13.60 -26.17 -0.74
C ILE A 323 -13.18 -25.23 -1.87
N ILE A 324 -14.03 -25.09 -2.88
CA ILE A 324 -13.76 -24.34 -4.10
C ILE A 324 -14.67 -23.12 -4.14
N LEU A 325 -14.10 -21.94 -4.27
CA LEU A 325 -14.82 -20.69 -4.47
C LEU A 325 -14.89 -20.36 -5.96
N SER A 326 -16.09 -20.17 -6.48
CA SER A 326 -16.31 -19.67 -7.85
C SER A 326 -15.89 -18.21 -7.99
N GLU A 327 -15.77 -17.68 -9.21
CA GLU A 327 -15.44 -16.27 -9.48
C GLU A 327 -16.37 -15.34 -8.69
N GLU A 328 -15.81 -14.34 -7.99
CA GLU A 328 -16.52 -13.41 -7.08
C GLU A 328 -17.22 -14.01 -5.84
N ALA A 329 -17.10 -15.30 -5.56
CA ALA A 329 -17.68 -15.90 -4.34
C ALA A 329 -16.86 -15.56 -3.08
N SER A 330 -17.52 -15.40 -1.93
CA SER A 330 -16.88 -15.22 -0.63
C SER A 330 -17.40 -16.26 0.38
N LEU A 331 -16.52 -16.67 1.30
CA LEU A 331 -16.80 -17.66 2.33
C LEU A 331 -16.37 -17.12 3.70
N THR A 332 -17.34 -17.00 4.60
CA THR A 332 -17.10 -16.71 6.01
C THR A 332 -17.40 -17.97 6.82
N LEU A 333 -16.38 -18.55 7.45
CA LEU A 333 -16.49 -19.70 8.34
C LEU A 333 -16.52 -19.22 9.79
N HIS A 334 -17.52 -19.65 10.56
CA HIS A 334 -17.48 -19.57 12.02
C HIS A 334 -17.36 -21.00 12.55
N VAL A 335 -16.28 -21.33 13.26
CA VAL A 335 -16.05 -22.69 13.77
C VAL A 335 -15.96 -22.65 15.29
N GLY A 336 -16.94 -23.25 15.98
CA GLY A 336 -16.98 -23.25 17.45
C GLY A 336 -15.90 -24.13 18.10
N GLY A 337 -15.35 -25.09 17.35
CA GLY A 337 -14.34 -26.04 17.80
C GLY A 337 -13.05 -26.01 16.96
N ARG A 338 -12.48 -27.19 16.72
CA ARG A 338 -11.18 -27.34 16.05
C ARG A 338 -11.33 -27.35 14.54
N VAL A 339 -10.46 -26.61 13.85
CA VAL A 339 -10.21 -26.73 12.41
C VAL A 339 -9.05 -27.69 12.16
N ASN A 340 -9.29 -28.75 11.39
CA ASN A 340 -8.27 -29.70 10.95
C ASN A 340 -8.28 -29.83 9.43
N ILE A 341 -7.17 -29.48 8.78
CA ILE A 341 -7.03 -29.51 7.32
C ILE A 341 -5.82 -30.38 6.99
N THR A 342 -6.08 -31.55 6.39
CA THR A 342 -5.04 -32.51 6.01
C THR A 342 -5.14 -32.82 4.53
N SER A 343 -4.05 -32.59 3.78
CA SER A 343 -3.96 -32.85 2.33
C SER A 343 -5.19 -32.32 1.56
N SER A 344 -5.68 -31.15 1.96
CA SER A 344 -6.93 -30.58 1.48
C SER A 344 -6.69 -29.18 0.94
N TYR A 345 -7.68 -28.65 0.21
CA TYR A 345 -7.55 -27.38 -0.49
C TYR A 345 -8.74 -26.47 -0.16
N ILE A 346 -8.46 -25.18 0.07
CA ILE A 346 -9.47 -24.11 0.12
C ILE A 346 -8.98 -23.02 -0.82
N GLY A 347 -9.75 -22.66 -1.83
CA GLY A 347 -9.35 -21.61 -2.77
C GLY A 347 -10.13 -21.62 -4.08
N ASN A 348 -9.54 -21.08 -5.13
CA ASN A 348 -10.18 -20.99 -6.45
C ASN A 348 -10.27 -22.33 -7.20
N GLU A 349 -11.01 -22.31 -8.31
CA GLU A 349 -11.32 -23.49 -9.15
C GLU A 349 -10.08 -24.18 -9.75
N ASN A 350 -8.96 -23.46 -9.89
CA ASN A 350 -7.75 -23.96 -10.54
C ASN A 350 -6.88 -24.86 -9.64
N GLN A 351 -7.11 -24.85 -8.32
CA GLN A 351 -6.43 -25.71 -7.34
C GLN A 351 -4.89 -25.73 -7.48
N SER A 352 -4.31 -24.56 -7.76
CA SER A 352 -2.91 -24.44 -8.14
C SER A 352 -2.27 -23.21 -7.53
N ILE A 353 -1.02 -23.36 -7.09
CA ILE A 353 -0.17 -22.26 -6.61
C ILE A 353 0.15 -21.24 -7.71
N ASN A 354 0.02 -21.63 -8.98
CA ASN A 354 0.18 -20.73 -10.14
C ASN A 354 -1.11 -19.96 -10.45
N SER A 355 -2.14 -20.13 -9.64
CA SER A 355 -3.38 -19.40 -9.73
C SER A 355 -3.58 -18.65 -8.43
N TRP A 356 -4.11 -17.43 -8.54
CA TRP A 356 -4.34 -16.54 -7.42
C TRP A 356 -5.84 -16.38 -7.15
N MET A 357 -6.17 -16.19 -5.89
CA MET A 357 -7.48 -15.80 -5.39
C MET A 357 -7.24 -14.69 -4.38
N ASP A 358 -8.09 -13.67 -4.40
CA ASP A 358 -8.08 -12.67 -3.34
C ASP A 358 -8.36 -13.36 -1.98
N PRO A 359 -7.41 -13.32 -1.02
CA PRO A 359 -7.56 -14.00 0.26
C PRO A 359 -8.66 -13.39 1.14
N SER A 360 -9.04 -12.12 0.94
CA SER A 360 -10.15 -11.48 1.65
C SER A 360 -11.50 -12.18 1.44
N ARG A 361 -11.58 -13.01 0.38
CA ARG A 361 -12.75 -13.81 0.04
C ARG A 361 -12.94 -15.03 0.95
N VAL A 362 -11.98 -15.37 1.80
CA VAL A 362 -12.10 -16.44 2.79
C VAL A 362 -11.75 -15.91 4.17
N THR A 363 -12.75 -15.85 5.04
CA THR A 363 -12.58 -15.46 6.44
C THR A 363 -12.90 -16.65 7.34
N VAL A 364 -12.08 -16.89 8.36
CA VAL A 364 -12.29 -17.96 9.34
C VAL A 364 -12.24 -17.37 10.74
N TYR A 365 -13.33 -17.52 11.48
CA TYR A 365 -13.50 -17.13 12.88
C TYR A 365 -13.52 -18.34 13.79
#